data_AF-A0A7C1MWG2-F1
#
_entry.id   AF-A0A7C1MWG2-F1
#
_cell.length_a   1.000
_cell.length_b   1.000
_cell.length_c   1.000
_cell.angle_alpha   90.00
_cell.angle_beta   90.00
_cell.angle_gamma   90.00
#
_symmetry.space_group_name_H-M   'P 1'
#
loop_
_entity.id
_entity.type
_entity.pdbx_description
1 polymer ?
#
loop_
_entity_poly.entity_id
_entity_poly.type
_entity_poly.pdbx_seq_one_letter_code
_entity_poly.pdbx_strand_id
1 'polypeptide(L)'
;MSEQFKGENIPSPENKGAVEEEARLHKELQEAMDEEDRIMAEMDKIFESTPDRGEAEKIILEKLAPSMDEAVKKSSELTTQWLEAMKRSQEKFEKGLEE
;
A
#
# COMPACT_ATOMS: atom_id res chain seq x y z
N MET A 1 -9.72 -0.32 46.86
CA MET A 1 -9.71 -1.45 45.92
C MET A 1 -9.46 -0.88 44.55
N SER A 2 -8.25 -1.07 44.04
CA SER A 2 -7.77 -0.51 42.78
C SER A 2 -7.29 -1.67 41.91
N GLU A 3 -8.22 -2.31 41.23
CA GLU A 3 -7.91 -3.20 40.12
C GLU A 3 -7.97 -2.36 38.84
N GLN A 4 -6.84 -1.70 38.55
CA GLN A 4 -6.57 -1.25 37.20
C GLN A 4 -6.20 -2.49 36.39
N PHE A 5 -7.17 -3.03 35.65
CA PHE A 5 -6.90 -4.00 34.60
C PHE A 5 -6.17 -3.27 33.46
N LYS A 6 -4.87 -3.02 33.64
CA LYS A 6 -3.94 -2.66 32.58
C LYS A 6 -3.56 -3.95 31.85
N GLY A 7 -4.51 -4.50 31.10
CA GLY A 7 -4.20 -5.33 29.94
C GLY A 7 -3.67 -4.42 28.83
N GLU A 8 -2.54 -3.76 29.08
CA GLU A 8 -1.77 -3.12 28.02
C GLU A 8 -1.27 -4.31 27.19
N ASN A 9 -1.95 -4.56 26.08
CA ASN A 9 -1.69 -5.63 25.13
C ASN A 9 -0.38 -5.28 24.41
N ILE A 10 0.72 -5.30 25.16
CA ILE A 10 2.05 -4.99 24.65
C ILE A 10 2.40 -6.19 23.76
N PRO A 11 2.52 -6.00 22.43
CA PRO A 11 2.88 -7.11 21.56
C PRO A 11 4.20 -7.70 22.04
N SER A 12 4.22 -9.02 22.22
CA SER A 12 5.45 -9.77 22.50
C SER A 12 6.54 -9.36 21.50
N PRO A 13 7.84 -9.42 21.87
CA PRO A 13 8.93 -9.01 20.97
C PRO A 13 8.86 -9.64 19.57
N GLU A 14 8.35 -10.87 19.47
CA GLU A 14 8.14 -11.59 18.20
C GLU A 14 6.95 -11.05 17.36
N ASN A 15 5.96 -10.42 18.00
CA ASN A 15 4.86 -9.70 17.36
C ASN A 15 5.25 -8.28 16.97
N LYS A 16 6.17 -7.63 17.69
CA LYS A 16 6.66 -6.28 17.32
C LYS A 16 7.27 -6.25 15.92
N GLY A 17 8.10 -7.23 15.58
CA GLY A 17 8.70 -7.33 14.25
C GLY A 17 7.68 -7.55 13.13
N ALA A 18 6.62 -8.32 13.38
CA ALA A 18 5.55 -8.55 12.40
C ALA A 18 4.70 -7.29 12.18
N VAL A 19 4.39 -6.56 13.26
CA VAL A 19 3.64 -5.29 13.21
C VAL A 19 4.45 -4.18 12.53
N GLU A 20 5.76 -4.12 12.77
CA GLU A 20 6.65 -3.16 12.09
C GLU A 20 6.77 -3.47 10.58
N GLU A 21 6.85 -4.74 10.21
CA GLU A 21 6.88 -5.18 8.81
C GLU A 21 5.56 -4.84 8.09
N GLU A 22 4.42 -5.13 8.71
CA GLU A 22 3.09 -4.77 8.19
C GLU A 22 2.96 -3.25 7.99
N ALA A 23 3.36 -2.44 8.98
CA ALA A 23 3.29 -0.99 8.91
C ALA A 23 4.19 -0.40 7.80
N ARG A 24 5.40 -0.97 7.62
CA ARG A 24 6.30 -0.58 6.52
C ARG A 24 5.66 -0.89 5.17
N LEU A 25 5.15 -2.10 4.97
CA LEU A 25 4.53 -2.52 3.72
C LEU A 25 3.27 -1.71 3.41
N HIS A 26 2.45 -1.39 4.42
CA HIS A 26 1.30 -0.51 4.25
C HIS A 26 1.71 0.89 3.77
N LYS A 27 2.79 1.45 4.35
CA LYS A 27 3.30 2.76 3.92
C LYS A 27 3.83 2.72 2.49
N GLU A 28 4.59 1.69 2.13
CA GLU A 28 5.11 1.52 0.76
C GLU A 28 3.97 1.35 -0.25
N LEU A 29 2.90 0.62 0.12
CA LEU A 29 1.70 0.47 -0.69
C LEU A 29 1.00 1.82 -0.90
N GLN A 30 0.82 2.60 0.17
CA GLN A 30 0.25 3.95 0.10
C GLN A 30 1.05 4.82 -0.89
N GLU A 31 2.38 4.84 -0.77
CA GLU A 31 3.25 5.60 -1.67
C GLU A 31 3.15 5.14 -3.13
N ALA A 32 2.91 3.85 -3.38
CA ALA A 32 2.70 3.32 -4.72
C ALA A 32 1.33 3.71 -5.30
N MET A 33 0.27 3.67 -4.48
CA MET A 33 -1.07 4.12 -4.89
C MET A 33 -1.10 5.63 -5.14
N ASP A 34 -0.41 6.42 -4.32
CA ASP A 34 -0.28 7.86 -4.52
C ASP A 34 0.46 8.20 -5.84
N GLU A 35 1.34 7.32 -6.32
CA GLU A 35 1.96 7.45 -7.64
C GLU A 35 0.96 7.20 -8.77
N GLU A 36 0.13 6.16 -8.68
CA GLU A 36 -0.94 5.90 -9.65
C GLU A 36 -1.88 7.10 -9.75
N ASP A 37 -2.32 7.65 -8.62
CA ASP A 37 -3.20 8.82 -8.56
C ASP A 37 -2.55 10.05 -9.20
N ARG A 38 -1.24 10.25 -9.00
CA ARG A 38 -0.49 11.34 -9.65
C ARG A 38 -0.46 11.18 -11.17
N ILE A 39 -0.23 9.96 -11.66
CA ILE A 39 -0.19 9.68 -13.10
C ILE A 39 -1.59 9.88 -13.70
N MET A 40 -2.66 9.41 -13.04
CA MET A 40 -4.04 9.64 -13.47
C MET A 40 -4.36 11.14 -13.57
N ALA A 41 -3.98 11.93 -12.56
CA ALA A 41 -4.16 13.37 -12.58
C ALA A 41 -3.36 14.07 -13.70
N GLU A 42 -2.21 13.52 -14.10
CA GLU A 42 -1.46 14.02 -15.26
C GLU A 42 -2.13 13.66 -16.59
N MET A 43 -2.70 12.46 -16.71
CA MET A 43 -3.52 12.08 -17.87
C MET A 43 -4.71 13.03 -18.05
N ASP A 44 -5.42 13.36 -16.96
CA ASP A 44 -6.54 14.30 -17.00
C ASP A 44 -6.09 15.69 -17.48
N LYS A 45 -4.96 16.20 -16.97
CA LYS A 45 -4.38 17.48 -17.43
C LYS A 45 -4.03 17.46 -18.91
N ILE A 46 -3.52 16.34 -19.44
CA ILE A 46 -3.21 16.22 -20.88
C ILE A 46 -4.50 16.31 -21.69
N PHE A 47 -5.57 15.62 -21.28
CA PHE A 47 -6.87 15.71 -21.94
C PHE A 47 -7.46 17.12 -21.87
N GLU A 48 -7.32 17.83 -20.75
CA GLU A 48 -7.82 19.21 -20.59
C GLU A 48 -7.02 20.22 -21.42
N SER A 49 -5.71 20.02 -21.56
CA SER A 49 -4.79 20.96 -22.22
C SER A 49 -4.58 20.69 -23.71
N THR A 50 -5.02 19.53 -24.22
CA THR A 50 -4.83 19.12 -25.62
C THR A 50 -6.18 18.99 -26.32
N PRO A 51 -6.55 19.96 -27.21
CA PRO A 51 -7.86 19.95 -27.87
C PRO A 51 -8.08 18.75 -28.81
N ASP A 52 -7.01 18.23 -29.42
CA ASP A 52 -7.07 17.04 -30.25
C ASP A 52 -6.96 15.78 -29.37
N ARG A 53 -8.04 15.02 -29.33
CA ARG A 53 -8.12 13.81 -28.50
C ARG A 53 -7.14 12.72 -28.95
N GLY A 54 -6.87 12.60 -30.24
CA GLY A 54 -5.93 11.61 -30.75
C GLY A 54 -4.48 11.94 -30.38
N GLU A 55 -4.14 13.23 -30.37
CA GLU A 55 -2.85 13.72 -29.89
C GLU A 55 -2.71 13.51 -28.38
N ALA A 56 -3.76 13.80 -27.59
CA ALA A 56 -3.80 13.54 -26.15
C ALA A 56 -3.57 12.04 -25.83
N GLU A 57 -4.32 11.17 -26.50
CA GLU A 57 -4.20 9.71 -26.35
C GLU A 57 -2.80 9.22 -26.72
N LYS A 58 -2.23 9.75 -27.81
CA LYS A 58 -0.85 9.42 -28.20
C LYS A 58 0.16 9.81 -27.13
N ILE A 59 0.07 11.03 -26.58
CA ILE A 59 0.98 11.50 -25.52
C ILE A 59 0.86 10.60 -24.29
N ILE A 60 -0.37 10.27 -23.87
CA ILE A 60 -0.62 9.42 -22.70
C ILE A 60 -0.03 8.01 -22.93
N LEU A 61 -0.29 7.40 -24.08
CA LEU A 61 0.23 6.07 -24.40
C LEU A 61 1.76 6.02 -24.50
N GLU A 62 2.39 7.04 -25.07
CA GLU A 62 3.83 7.06 -25.26
C GLU A 62 4.58 7.41 -23.97
N LYS A 63 4.01 8.28 -23.11
CA LYS A 63 4.72 8.83 -21.95
C LYS A 63 4.26 8.29 -20.61
N LEU A 64 2.95 8.14 -20.42
CA LEU A 64 2.37 7.84 -19.10
C LEU A 64 1.97 6.37 -18.95
N ALA A 65 1.60 5.68 -20.02
CA ALA A 65 1.23 4.27 -19.95
C ALA A 65 2.36 3.36 -19.39
N PRO A 66 3.65 3.54 -19.75
CA PRO A 66 4.73 2.76 -19.16
C PRO A 66 4.88 3.00 -17.65
N SER A 67 4.79 4.26 -17.21
CA SER A 67 4.86 4.63 -15.79
C SER A 67 3.67 4.10 -15.00
N MET A 68 2.46 4.14 -15.59
CA MET A 68 1.27 3.56 -14.99
C MET A 68 1.40 2.04 -14.83
N ASP A 69 1.88 1.34 -15.86
CA ASP A 69 2.11 -0.11 -15.79
C ASP A 69 3.12 -0.48 -14.70
N GLU A 70 4.19 0.31 -14.53
CA GLU A 70 5.16 0.11 -13.45
C GLU A 70 4.56 0.38 -12.08
N ALA A 71 3.80 1.48 -11.92
CA ALA A 71 3.15 1.84 -10.66
C ALA A 71 2.14 0.76 -10.22
N VAL A 72 1.28 0.30 -11.14
CA VAL A 72 0.28 -0.75 -10.90
C VAL A 72 0.94 -2.09 -10.55
N LYS A 73 2.04 -2.46 -11.23
CA LYS A 73 2.79 -3.66 -10.86
C LYS A 73 3.32 -3.58 -9.44
N LYS A 74 3.93 -2.44 -9.09
CA LYS A 74 4.49 -2.21 -7.76
C LYS A 74 3.42 -2.24 -6.66
N SER A 75 2.29 -1.56 -6.85
CA SER A 75 1.20 -1.55 -5.87
C SER A 75 0.56 -2.93 -5.71
N SER A 76 0.42 -3.69 -6.80
CA SER A 76 -0.09 -5.07 -6.77
C SER A 76 0.82 -6.02 -5.97
N GLU A 77 2.14 -5.91 -6.19
CA GLU A 77 3.14 -6.68 -5.42
C GLU A 77 3.11 -6.30 -3.94
N LEU A 78 3.06 -5.01 -3.62
CA LEU A 78 3.01 -4.51 -2.24
C LEU A 78 1.70 -4.88 -1.53
N THR A 79 0.58 -4.88 -2.26
CA THR A 79 -0.72 -5.35 -1.74
C THR A 79 -0.62 -6.81 -1.32
N THR A 80 -0.03 -7.65 -2.18
CA THR A 80 0.16 -9.08 -1.88
C THR A 80 1.05 -9.26 -0.64
N GLN A 81 2.19 -8.56 -0.60
CA GLN A 81 3.12 -8.63 0.54
C GLN A 81 2.49 -8.15 1.85
N TRP A 82 1.74 -7.05 1.81
CA TRP A 82 1.06 -6.50 2.98
C TRP A 82 -0.01 -7.45 3.51
N LEU A 83 -0.81 -8.06 2.64
CA LEU A 83 -1.82 -9.06 3.04
C LEU A 83 -1.17 -10.31 3.65
N GLU A 84 -0.05 -10.78 3.09
CA GLU A 84 0.71 -11.88 3.68
C GLU A 84 1.29 -11.52 5.05
N ALA A 85 1.83 -10.31 5.20
CA ALA A 85 2.37 -9.83 6.47
C ALA A 85 1.28 -9.72 7.54
N MET A 86 0.11 -9.17 7.18
CA MET A 86 -1.06 -9.09 8.06
C MET A 86 -1.51 -10.48 8.51
N LYS A 87 -1.59 -11.44 7.59
CA LYS A 87 -1.95 -12.83 7.92
C LYS A 87 -0.95 -13.46 8.90
N ARG A 88 0.36 -13.28 8.67
CA ARG A 88 1.41 -13.79 9.58
C ARG A 88 1.35 -13.12 10.95
N SER A 89 1.08 -11.82 10.99
CA SER A 89 0.89 -11.05 12.23
C SER A 89 -0.28 -11.62 13.04
N GLN A 90 -1.40 -11.89 12.39
CA GLN A 90 -2.58 -12.50 13.01
C GLN A 90 -2.30 -13.94 13.51
N GLU A 91 -1.69 -14.80 12.69
CA GLU A 91 -1.36 -16.18 13.08
C GLU A 91 -0.41 -16.23 14.29
N LYS A 92 0.56 -15.30 14.38
CA LYS A 92 1.45 -15.20 15.54
C LYS A 92 0.74 -14.66 16.79
N PHE A 93 -0.18 -13.71 16.61
CA PHE A 93 -1.01 -13.22 17.70
C PHE A 93 -1.88 -14.34 18.28
N GLU A 94 -2.54 -15.13 17.44
CA GLU A 94 -3.38 -16.26 17.87
C GLU A 94 -2.57 -17.32 18.61
N LYS A 95 -1.40 -17.72 18.11
CA LYS A 95 -0.52 -18.69 18.80
C LYS A 95 0.01 -18.17 20.14
N GLY A 96 0.33 -16.88 20.23
CA GLY A 96 0.79 -16.27 21.48
C GLY A 96 -0.30 -16.14 22.56
N LEU A 97 -1.58 -16.39 22.22
CA LEU A 97 -2.69 -16.45 23.16
C LEU A 97 -2.99 -17.89 23.64
N GLU A 98 -2.41 -18.92 23.00
CA GLU A 98 -2.58 -20.33 23.35
C GLU A 98 -1.53 -20.87 24.35
N GLU A 99 -0.47 -20.09 24.63
CA GLU A 99 0.57 -20.37 25.65
C GLU A 99 0.29 -19.69 27.00
#